data_AF-A0A1E3RV61-F1
#
_entry.id   AF-A0A1E3RV61-F1
#
_cell.length_a   1.000
_cell.length_b   1.000
_cell.length_c   1.000
_cell.angle_alpha   90.00
_cell.angle_beta   90.00
_cell.angle_gamma   90.00
#
_symmetry.space_group_name_H-M   'P 1'
#
loop_
_entity.id
_entity.type
_entity.pdbx_description
1 polymer ?
#
loop_
_entity_poly.entity_id
_entity_poly.type
_entity_poly.pdbx_seq_one_letter_code
_entity_poly.pdbx_strand_id
1 'polypeptide(L)' 'MAKEIDRIRAQSALAVVKQHPVMVLFAVSPVIAALALVWLWVNPTLAVLLLIAAVAGGAAVLLRKRN' A
#
# COMPACT_ATOMS: atom_id res chain seq x y z
N MET A 1 -8.81 11.69 21.41
CA MET A 1 -7.74 10.74 21.78
C MET A 1 -7.10 10.23 20.51
N ALA A 2 -5.88 10.65 20.20
CA ALA A 2 -5.13 10.07 19.09
C ALA A 2 -4.90 8.59 19.43
N LYS A 3 -5.54 7.68 18.69
CA LYS A 3 -5.29 6.24 18.79
C LYS A 3 -3.88 6.04 18.21
N GLU A 4 -2.86 6.07 19.06
CA GLU A 4 -1.49 5.80 18.64
C GLU A 4 -1.48 4.48 17.87
N ILE A 5 -0.81 4.49 16.72
CA ILE A 5 -0.58 3.27 15.97
C ILE A 5 0.19 2.35 16.91
N ASP A 6 -0.42 1.21 17.25
CA ASP A 6 0.22 0.22 18.11
C ASP A 6 1.58 -0.12 17.52
N ARG A 7 2.63 0.27 18.25
CA ARG A 7 4.02 0.12 17.84
C ARG A 7 4.35 -1.33 17.56
N ILE A 8 3.73 -2.26 18.30
CA ILE A 8 3.86 -3.70 18.09
C ILE A 8 3.32 -4.06 16.72
N ARG A 9 2.14 -3.58 16.36
CA ARG A 9 1.50 -3.89 15.07
C ARG A 9 2.31 -3.37 13.88
N ALA A 10 2.89 -2.18 14.00
CA ALA A 10 3.77 -1.61 12.98
C ALA A 10 5.07 -2.42 12.84
N GLN A 11 5.67 -2.83 13.96
CA GLN A 11 6.89 -3.64 13.96
C GLN A 11 6.64 -5.05 13.39
N SER A 12 5.51 -5.68 13.73
CA SER A 12 5.13 -6.99 13.19
C SER A 12 4.91 -6.95 11.68
N ALA A 13 4.26 -5.90 11.16
CA ALA A 13 4.11 -5.72 9.71
C ALA A 13 5.48 -5.59 9.02
N LEU A 14 6.40 -4.80 9.59
CA LEU A 14 7.76 -4.69 9.06
C LEU A 14 8.53 -6.01 9.14
N ALA A 15 8.34 -6.80 10.20
CA ALA A 15 8.95 -8.11 10.35
C ALA A 15 8.49 -9.07 9.25
N VAL A 16 7.20 -9.08 8.91
CA VAL A 16 6.64 -9.89 7.82
C VAL A 16 7.25 -9.51 6.47
N VAL A 17 7.39 -8.21 6.18
CA VAL A 17 8.03 -7.74 4.94
C VAL A 17 9.48 -8.23 4.85
N LYS A 18 10.21 -8.19 5.97
CA LYS A 18 11.60 -8.66 6.03
C LYS A 18 11.73 -10.18 5.92
N GLN A 19 10.81 -10.94 6.52
CA GLN A 19 10.87 -12.40 6.54
C GLN A 19 10.37 -13.03 5.23
N HIS A 20 9.35 -12.43 4.59
CA HIS A 20 8.70 -12.98 3.40
C HIS A 20 8.57 -11.95 2.28
N PRO A 21 9.69 -11.43 1.75
CA PRO A 21 9.67 -10.36 0.75
C PRO A 21 8.95 -10.77 -0.53
N VAL A 22 9.13 -12.02 -0.99
CA VAL A 22 8.48 -12.54 -2.20
C VAL A 22 6.96 -12.62 -2.03
N MET A 23 6.49 -13.06 -0.87
CA MET A 23 5.06 -13.14 -0.58
C MET A 23 4.41 -11.75 -0.56
N VAL A 24 5.10 -10.76 0.02
CA VAL A 24 4.62 -9.37 0.04
C VAL A 24 4.58 -8.78 -1.37
N LEU A 25 5.62 -9.01 -2.18
CA LEU A 25 5.62 -8.60 -3.57
C LEU A 25 4.48 -9.24 -4.36
N PHE A 26 4.22 -10.53 -4.14
CA PHE A 26 3.09 -11.21 -4.74
C PHE A 26 1.75 -10.60 -4.30
N ALA A 27 1.58 -10.28 -3.02
CA ALA A 27 0.37 -9.64 -2.50
C ALA A 27 0.12 -8.24 -3.10
N VAL A 28 1.18 -7.46 -3.33
CA VAL A 28 1.10 -6.11 -3.93
C VAL A 28 1.12 -6.17 -5.46
N SER A 29 1.39 -7.33 -6.06
CA SER A 29 1.54 -7.51 -7.51
C SER A 29 0.35 -7.00 -8.34
N PRO A 30 -0.93 -7.15 -7.94
CA PRO A 30 -2.04 -6.64 -8.74
C PRO A 30 -2.01 -5.11 -8.87
N VAL A 31 -1.58 -4.41 -7.80
CA VAL A 31 -1.45 -2.94 -7.80
C VAL A 31 -0.31 -2.52 -8.70
N ILE A 32 0.83 -3.21 -8.61
CA ILE A 32 2.00 -2.94 -9.46
C ILE A 32 1.65 -3.17 -10.93
N ALA A 33 0.95 -4.25 -11.25
CA ALA A 33 0.52 -4.56 -12.62
C ALA A 33 -0.42 -3.48 -13.17
N ALA A 34 -1.41 -3.04 -12.39
CA ALA A 34 -2.31 -1.96 -12.79
C ALA A 34 -1.55 -0.64 -13.04
N LEU A 35 -0.62 -0.28 -12.16
CA LEU A 35 0.20 0.93 -12.32
C LEU A 35 1.12 0.84 -13.55
N ALA A 36 1.75 -0.32 -13.79
CA ALA A 36 2.58 -0.54 -14.96
C ALA A 36 1.78 -0.44 -16.27
N LEU A 37 0.57 -0.98 -16.29
CA LEU A 37 -0.35 -0.86 -17.43
C LEU A 37 -0.69 0.62 -17.70
N VAL A 38 -1.08 1.37 -16.67
CA VAL A 38 -1.41 2.80 -16.84
C VAL A 38 -0.19 3.60 -17.26
N TRP A 39 0.98 3.30 -16.69
CA TRP A 39 2.23 3.98 -17.01
C TRP A 39 2.63 3.82 -18.47
N LEU A 40 2.53 2.60 -19.00
CA LEU A 40 2.97 2.28 -20.36
C LEU A 40 1.96 2.68 -21.44
N TRP A 41 0.66 2.58 -21.15
CA TRP A 41 -0.39 2.70 -22.18
C TRP A 41 -1.24 3.97 -22.10
N VAL A 42 -1.26 4.65 -20.95
CA VAL A 42 -2.17 5.80 -20.74
C VAL A 42 -1.37 7.08 -20.57
N ASN A 43 -0.74 7.26 -19.40
CA ASN A 43 0.06 8.44 -19.10
C ASN A 43 0.84 8.21 -17.78
N PRO A 44 2.17 8.46 -17.75
CA PRO A 44 2.97 8.41 -16.52
C PRO A 44 2.42 9.29 -15.39
N THR A 45 1.92 10.49 -15.70
CA THR A 45 1.34 11.41 -14.71
C THR A 45 0.12 10.80 -14.02
N LEU A 46 -0.74 10.12 -14.77
CA LEU A 46 -1.91 9.44 -14.20
C LEU A 46 -1.49 8.25 -13.33
N ALA A 47 -0.46 7.50 -13.73
CA ALA A 47 0.06 6.40 -12.92
C ALA A 47 0.59 6.91 -11.56
N VAL A 48 1.30 8.05 -11.53
CA VAL A 48 1.75 8.68 -10.28
C VAL A 48 0.56 9.10 -9.41
N LEU A 49 -0.46 9.73 -9.99
CA LEU A 49 -1.66 10.12 -9.25
C LEU A 49 -2.41 8.91 -8.67
N LEU A 50 -2.52 7.82 -9.44
CA LEU A 50 -3.11 6.57 -8.96
C LEU A 50 -2.31 5.95 -7.82
N LEU A 51 -0.98 5.99 -7.88
CA LEU A 51 -0.13 5.51 -6.80
C LEU A 51 -0.38 6.31 -5.51
N ILE A 52 -0.43 7.64 -5.61
CA ILE A 52 -0.76 8.51 -4.46
C ILE A 52 -2.15 8.19 -3.91
N ALA A 53 -3.13 8.04 -4.79
CA ALA A 53 -4.50 7.68 -4.41
C ALA A 53 -4.58 6.29 -3.75
N ALA A 54 -3.80 5.31 -4.22
CA ALA A 54 -3.76 3.97 -3.64
C ALA A 54 -3.18 3.99 -2.21
N VAL A 55 -2.11 4.76 -1.99
CA VAL A 55 -1.52 4.92 -0.65
C VAL A 55 -2.47 5.67 0.28
N ALA A 56 -3.04 6.79 -0.17
CA ALA A 56 -3.98 7.58 0.61
C ALA A 56 -5.28 6.82 0.92
N GLY A 57 -5.82 6.09 -0.06
CA GLY A 57 -7.00 5.24 0.08
C GLY A 57 -6.74 4.07 1.01
N GLY A 58 -5.60 3.38 0.86
CA GLY A 58 -5.18 2.32 1.77
C GLY A 58 -5.06 2.81 3.21
N ALA A 59 -4.42 3.97 3.41
CA ALA A 59 -4.40 4.63 4.71
C ALA A 59 -5.83 4.90 5.21
N ALA A 60 -6.67 5.61 4.45
CA ALA A 60 -8.03 5.96 4.84
C ALA A 60 -8.88 4.73 5.23
N VAL A 61 -8.76 3.60 4.52
CA VAL A 61 -9.45 2.35 4.87
C VAL A 61 -8.97 1.80 6.22
N LEU A 62 -7.66 1.78 6.45
CA LEU A 62 -7.09 1.39 7.75
C LEU A 62 -7.55 2.35 8.86
N LEU A 63 -7.65 3.65 8.54
CA LEU A 63 -8.09 4.68 9.47
C LEU A 63 -9.60 4.62 9.75
N ARG A 64 -10.41 4.08 8.86
CA ARG A 64 -11.85 3.87 9.04
C ARG A 64 -12.15 2.63 9.88
N LYS A 65 -11.38 1.55 9.73
CA LYS A 65 -11.58 0.29 10.47
C LYS A 65 -11.31 0.41 11.99
N ARG A 66 -10.73 1.52 12.45
CA ARG A 66 -10.38 1.78 13.85
C ARG A 66 -11.39 2.64 14.63
N ASN A 67 -12.40 3.17 13.95
CA ASN A 67 -13.55 3.86 14.55
C ASN A 67 -14.74 2.90 14.64
#